data_AF-A0A443J1I1-F1
#
_entry.id   AF-A0A443J1I1-F1
#
_cell.length_a   1.000
_cell.length_b   1.000
_cell.length_c   1.000
_cell.angle_alpha   90.00
_cell.angle_beta   90.00
_cell.angle_gamma   90.00
#
_symmetry.space_group_name_H-M   'P 1'
#
loop_
_entity.id
_entity.type
_entity.pdbx_description
1 polymer ?
#
loop_
_entity_poly.entity_id
_entity_poly.type
_entity_poly.pdbx_seq_one_letter_code
_entity_poly.pdbx_strand_id
1 'polypeptide(L)'
;MTLFFTPDEIDECRAAMMKPAPIGALALIASGRAVVELSDDRRNVYLDELDGRKMRDRGHKLSISGAWPLYRAGMIDDSCRVTDAGRKLLAAVEGGV
;
A
#
# COMPACT_ATOMS: atom_id res chain seq x y z
N MET A 1 -13.49 12.93 10.19
CA MET A 1 -13.90 11.59 10.67
C MET A 1 -12.62 10.86 11.05
N THR A 2 -12.30 10.78 12.34
CA THR A 2 -11.08 10.16 12.84
C THR A 2 -11.25 8.63 12.75
N LEU A 3 -10.45 8.00 11.90
CA LEU A 3 -10.41 6.53 11.75
C LEU A 3 -9.76 5.95 13.01
N PHE A 4 -10.57 5.60 14.01
CA PHE A 4 -10.09 4.85 15.16
C PHE A 4 -9.99 3.38 14.76
N PHE A 5 -8.77 2.86 14.76
CA PHE A 5 -8.48 1.47 14.45
C PHE A 5 -8.56 0.63 15.71
N THR A 6 -9.05 -0.61 15.57
CA THR A 6 -9.05 -1.53 16.71
C THR A 6 -7.62 -1.98 17.02
N PRO A 7 -7.34 -2.41 18.27
CA PRO A 7 -6.05 -3.00 18.61
C PRO A 7 -5.68 -4.17 17.69
N ASP A 8 -6.64 -5.02 17.34
CA ASP A 8 -6.44 -6.15 16.44
C ASP A 8 -5.96 -5.70 15.05
N GLU A 9 -6.55 -4.65 14.49
CA GLU A 9 -6.11 -4.10 13.20
C GLU A 9 -4.70 -3.50 13.27
N ILE A 10 -4.30 -2.97 14.42
CA ILE A 10 -2.94 -2.44 14.62
C ILE A 10 -1.94 -3.60 14.64
N ASP A 11 -2.26 -4.70 15.33
CA ASP A 11 -1.38 -5.86 15.41
C ASP A 11 -1.29 -6.60 14.07
N GLU A 12 -2.39 -6.72 13.33
CA GLU A 12 -2.39 -7.20 11.95
C GLU A 12 -1.51 -6.33 11.04
N CYS A 13 -1.63 -5.00 11.16
CA CYS A 13 -0.81 -4.07 10.40
C CYS A 13 0.68 -4.24 10.72
N ARG A 14 1.05 -4.35 12.00
CA ARG A 14 2.44 -4.60 12.42
C ARG A 14 2.96 -5.92 11.88
N ALA A 15 2.19 -7.00 12.01
CA ALA A 15 2.56 -8.32 11.51
C ALA A 15 2.75 -8.32 9.98
N ALA A 16 1.91 -7.58 9.25
CA ALA A 16 2.02 -7.45 7.81
C ALA A 16 3.25 -6.63 7.39
N MET A 17 3.57 -5.53 8.09
CA MET A 17 4.74 -4.68 7.83
C MET A 17 6.08 -5.39 7.99
N MET A 18 6.14 -6.50 8.74
CA MET A 18 7.35 -7.33 8.86
C MET A 18 7.61 -8.24 7.64
N LYS A 19 6.67 -8.33 6.70
CA LYS A 19 6.80 -9.19 5.51
C LYS A 19 7.48 -8.44 4.35
N PRO A 20 8.03 -9.15 3.35
CA PRO A 20 8.57 -8.51 2.14
C PRO A 20 7.51 -7.83 1.26
N ALA A 21 6.25 -8.30 1.32
CA ALA A 21 5.18 -7.83 0.44
C ALA A 21 4.91 -6.31 0.52
N PRO A 22 4.82 -5.67 1.71
CA PRO A 22 4.74 -4.22 1.82
C PRO A 22 5.87 -3.45 1.12
N ILE A 23 7.12 -3.88 1.26
CA ILE A 23 8.24 -3.17 0.58
C ILE A 23 8.09 -3.30 -0.94
N GLY A 24 7.78 -4.49 -1.44
CA GLY A 24 7.53 -4.70 -2.87
C GLY A 24 6.36 -3.86 -3.40
N ALA A 25 5.26 -3.79 -2.67
CA ALA A 25 4.12 -2.95 -3.02
C ALA A 25 4.47 -1.46 -3.00
N LEU A 26 5.23 -1.01 -1.99
CA LEU A 26 5.67 0.38 -1.87
C LEU A 26 6.55 0.79 -3.05
N ALA A 27 7.50 -0.06 -3.44
CA ALA A 27 8.38 0.17 -4.59
C ALA A 27 7.58 0.22 -5.89
N LEU A 28 6.61 -0.67 -6.05
CA LEU A 28 5.75 -0.72 -7.23
C LEU A 28 4.92 0.56 -7.39
N ILE A 29 4.32 1.05 -6.31
CA ILE A 29 3.55 2.30 -6.31
C ILE A 29 4.47 3.51 -6.51
N ALA A 30 5.63 3.53 -5.86
CA ALA A 30 6.62 4.60 -6.03
C ALA A 30 7.14 4.71 -7.47
N SER A 31 7.25 3.59 -8.18
CA SER A 31 7.69 3.56 -9.58
C SER A 31 6.68 4.19 -10.55
N GLY A 32 5.44 4.46 -10.12
CA GLY A 32 4.36 4.94 -10.97
C GLY A 32 3.82 3.88 -11.95
N ARG A 33 4.36 2.65 -11.90
CA ARG A 33 3.90 1.52 -12.72
C ARG A 33 2.57 0.97 -12.24
N ALA A 34 2.26 1.09 -10.95
CA ALA A 34 0.97 0.71 -10.40
C ALA A 34 0.11 1.94 -10.07
N VAL A 35 -1.13 1.93 -10.55
CA VAL A 35 -2.20 2.79 -10.07
C VAL A 35 -3.01 1.98 -9.09
N VAL A 36 -3.12 2.50 -7.86
CA VAL A 36 -3.89 1.86 -6.80
C VAL A 36 -4.98 2.80 -6.30
N GLU A 37 -6.01 2.21 -5.73
CA GLU A 37 -7.19 2.91 -5.24
C GLU A 37 -7.54 2.39 -3.83
N LEU A 38 -7.96 3.29 -2.95
CA LEU A 38 -8.53 2.92 -1.67
C LEU A 38 -9.98 2.49 -1.84
N SER A 39 -10.39 1.49 -1.07
CA SER A 39 -11.81 1.18 -0.92
C SER A 39 -12.58 2.35 -0.31
N ASP A 40 -13.89 2.40 -0.57
CA ASP A 40 -14.77 3.45 -0.04
C ASP A 40 -14.74 3.53 1.49
N ASP A 41 -14.58 2.39 2.16
CA ASP A 41 -14.45 2.29 3.63
C ASP A 41 -13.03 2.57 4.15
N ARG A 42 -12.07 2.83 3.24
CA ARG A 42 -10.64 3.08 3.51
C ARG A 42 -9.92 1.95 4.24
N ARG A 43 -10.44 0.72 4.10
CA ARG A 43 -9.87 -0.48 4.73
C ARG A 43 -9.09 -1.37 3.78
N ASN A 44 -9.14 -1.14 2.47
CA ASN A 44 -8.44 -1.96 1.49
C ASN A 44 -7.78 -1.06 0.45
N VAL A 45 -6.69 -1.55 -0.13
CA VAL A 45 -6.01 -0.92 -1.26
C VAL A 45 -6.04 -1.91 -2.41
N TYR A 46 -6.59 -1.47 -3.53
CA TYR A 46 -6.74 -2.26 -4.74
C TYR A 46 -5.85 -1.74 -5.86
N LEU A 47 -5.34 -2.66 -6.66
CA LEU A 47 -4.64 -2.41 -7.91
C LEU A 47 -5.68 -2.16 -9.01
N ASP A 48 -5.71 -0.95 -9.56
CA ASP A 48 -6.57 -0.61 -10.70
C ASP A 48 -5.81 -0.79 -12.01
N GLU A 49 -4.54 -0.34 -12.07
CA GLU A 49 -3.69 -0.51 -13.25
C GLU A 49 -2.27 -0.93 -12.88
N LEU A 50 -1.64 -1.74 -13.74
CA LEU A 50 -0.23 -2.10 -13.67
C LEU A 50 0.37 -2.04 -15.07
N ASP A 51 1.44 -1.27 -15.24
CA ASP A 51 2.11 -1.00 -16.52
C ASP A 51 1.13 -0.52 -17.61
N GLY A 52 0.18 0.33 -17.22
CA GLY A 52 -0.87 0.88 -18.10
C GLY A 52 -1.96 -0.14 -18.49
N ARG A 53 -1.99 -1.32 -17.87
CA ARG A 53 -3.03 -2.33 -18.09
C ARG A 53 -3.97 -2.37 -16.91
N LYS A 54 -5.27 -2.30 -17.18
CA LYS A 54 -6.31 -2.47 -16.15
C LYS A 54 -6.23 -3.86 -15.53
N MET A 55 -6.14 -3.89 -14.21
CA MET A 55 -6.05 -5.11 -13.42
C MET A 55 -7.42 -5.36 -12.78
N ARG A 56 -8.25 -6.12 -13.50
CA ARG A 56 -9.58 -6.51 -13.04
C ARG A 56 -9.73 -8.02 -13.14
N ASP A 57 -10.18 -8.64 -12.06
CA ASP A 57 -10.53 -10.07 -12.05
C ASP A 57 -12.04 -10.22 -12.12
N ARG A 58 -12.57 -10.64 -13.28
CA ARG A 58 -14.03 -10.84 -13.50
C ARG A 58 -14.90 -9.63 -13.11
N GLY A 59 -14.36 -8.42 -13.23
CA GLY A 59 -15.03 -7.17 -12.83
C GLY A 59 -14.76 -6.74 -11.39
N HIS A 60 -14.02 -7.52 -10.60
CA HIS A 60 -13.56 -7.18 -9.26
C HIS A 60 -12.19 -6.50 -9.29
N LYS A 61 -11.98 -5.58 -8.34
CA LYS A 61 -10.68 -4.93 -8.14
C LYS A 61 -9.75 -5.89 -7.42
N LEU A 62 -8.52 -6.02 -7.92
CA LEU A 62 -7.52 -6.92 -7.35
C LEU A 62 -6.86 -6.25 -6.13
N SER A 63 -6.72 -6.94 -5.00
CA SER A 63 -5.98 -6.39 -3.86
C SER A 63 -4.48 -6.46 -4.12
N ILE A 64 -3.76 -5.36 -3.92
CA ILE A 64 -2.30 -5.39 -3.91
C ILE A 64 -1.80 -5.82 -2.52
N SER A 65 -1.17 -7.00 -2.46
CA SER A 65 -0.65 -7.56 -1.22
C SER A 65 0.35 -6.62 -0.56
N GLY A 66 0.14 -6.30 0.71
CA GLY A 66 1.02 -5.42 1.46
C GLY A 66 0.76 -3.92 1.27
N ALA A 67 -0.17 -3.49 0.42
CA ALA A 67 -0.46 -2.06 0.28
C ALA A 67 -1.38 -1.49 1.37
N TRP A 68 -2.32 -2.29 1.88
CA TRP A 68 -3.12 -1.91 3.05
C TRP A 68 -2.28 -1.46 4.25
N PRO A 69 -1.31 -2.25 4.75
CA PRO A 69 -0.51 -1.84 5.91
C PRO A 69 0.36 -0.62 5.62
N LEU A 70 0.76 -0.37 4.36
CA LEU A 70 1.49 0.85 3.98
C LEU A 70 0.63 2.10 4.12
N TYR A 71 -0.62 2.06 3.66
CA TYR A 71 -1.57 3.16 3.87
C TYR A 71 -1.77 3.42 5.37
N ARG A 72 -1.98 2.35 6.13
CA ARG A 72 -2.20 2.40 7.57
C ARG A 72 -0.99 2.92 8.35
N ALA A 73 0.21 2.61 7.89
CA ALA A 73 1.46 3.09 8.46
C ALA A 73 1.83 4.52 7.98
N GLY A 74 0.99 5.17 7.16
CA GLY A 74 1.26 6.51 6.64
C GLY A 74 2.36 6.57 5.59
N MET A 75 2.72 5.43 4.99
CA MET A 75 3.68 5.34 3.88
C MET A 75 3.06 5.71 2.54
N ILE A 76 1.73 5.60 2.45
CA ILE A 76 0.90 6.00 1.32
C ILE A 76 -0.25 6.86 1.85
N ASP A 77 -0.61 7.93 1.14
CA ASP A 77 -1.69 8.85 1.53
C ASP A 77 -3.09 8.44 1.00
N ASP A 78 -4.11 9.24 1.33
CA ASP A 78 -5.50 9.06 0.88
C ASP A 78 -5.66 9.16 -0.65
N SER A 79 -4.67 9.72 -1.36
CA SER A 79 -4.62 9.76 -2.83
C SER A 79 -3.79 8.62 -3.41
N CYS A 80 -3.47 7.61 -2.60
CA CYS A 80 -2.66 6.47 -2.97
C CYS A 80 -1.25 6.82 -3.44
N ARG A 81 -0.71 7.96 -3.00
CA ARG A 81 0.66 8.40 -3.34
C ARG A 81 1.63 8.10 -2.21
N VAL A 82 2.85 7.75 -2.57
CA VAL A 82 3.92 7.48 -1.59
C VAL A 82 4.32 8.79 -0.89
N THR A 83 4.27 8.77 0.44
CA THR A 83 4.62 9.90 1.31
C THR A 83 6.14 10.01 1.49
N ASP A 84 6.61 11.10 2.10
CA ASP A 84 8.03 11.26 2.44
C ASP A 84 8.54 10.15 3.36
N ALA A 85 7.71 9.64 4.28
CA ALA A 85 8.05 8.52 5.13
C ALA A 85 8.25 7.24 4.31
N GLY A 86 7.35 6.97 3.36
CA GLY A 86 7.48 5.84 2.44
C GLY A 86 8.74 5.94 1.56
N ARG A 87 9.06 7.13 1.05
CA ARG A 87 10.30 7.37 0.27
C ARG A 87 11.56 7.12 1.09
N LYS A 88 11.60 7.57 2.35
CA LYS A 88 12.72 7.31 3.26
C LYS A 88 12.90 5.82 3.52
N LEU A 89 11.81 5.08 3.72
CA LEU A 89 11.87 3.63 3.88
C LEU A 89 12.46 2.95 2.64
N LEU A 90 12.02 3.33 1.43
CA LEU A 90 12.59 2.81 0.19
C LEU A 90 14.09 3.10 0.07
N ALA A 91 14.50 4.34 0.31
CA ALA A 91 15.91 4.72 0.26
C ALA A 91 16.77 3.96 1.29
N ALA A 92 16.23 3.68 2.49
CA ALA A 92 16.92 2.89 3.51
C ALA A 92 17.09 1.42 3.10
N VAL A 93 16.12 0.87 2.38
CA VAL A 93 16.20 -0.50 1.84
C VAL A 93 17.17 -0.58 0.66
N GLU A 94 17.18 0.41 -0.22
CA GLU A 94 18.06 0.45 -1.40
C GLU A 94 19.52 0.81 -1.07
N GLY A 95 19.75 1.68 -0.09
CA GLY A 95 21.07 2.13 0.35
C GLY A 95 21.75 1.24 1.40
N GLY A 96 21.12 0.13 1.79
CA GLY A 96 21.63 -0.82 2.79
C GLY A 96 22.51 -1.94 2.22
N VAL A 97 23.18 -1.71 1.09
CA VAL A 97 24.15 -2.64 0.47
C VAL A 97 25.57 -2.21 0.77
#